data_AF-A0A928Q5Z8-F1
#
_entry.id   AF-A0A928Q5Z8-F1
#
_cell.length_a   1.000
_cell.length_b   1.000
_cell.length_c   1.000
_cell.angle_alpha   90.00
_cell.angle_beta   90.00
_cell.angle_gamma   90.00
#
_symmetry.space_group_name_H-M   'P 1'
#
loop_
_entity.id
_entity.type
_entity.pdbx_description
1 polymer ?
#
loop_
_entity_poly.entity_id
_entity_poly.type
_entity_poly.pdbx_seq_one_letter_code
_entity_poly.pdbx_strand_id
1 'polypeptide(L)'
;MSLFSRLSANKEKRDFLRRVDGMKMREVNFVATEWDSFIASFEHNPEVIMTLSPVNYYALKKEYIGATCWSDGECSENYIVFRYVKDDIKSEKIVAESKPYTLECSLFKRMMSKFGIML
;
A
#
# COMPACT_ATOMS: atom_id res chain seq x y z
N MET A 1 8.14 -18.68 16.90
CA MET A 1 6.84 -18.02 16.64
C MET A 1 5.72 -18.92 17.18
N SER A 2 5.02 -18.49 18.23
CA SER A 2 3.97 -19.26 18.94
C SER A 2 2.71 -19.47 18.10
N LEU A 3 1.97 -20.56 18.32
CA LEU A 3 0.65 -20.81 17.69
C LEU A 3 -0.35 -19.68 17.97
N PHE A 4 -0.29 -19.08 19.15
CA PHE A 4 -1.17 -17.97 19.56
C PHE A 4 -0.94 -16.71 18.73
N SER A 5 0.31 -16.38 18.41
CA SER A 5 0.62 -15.19 17.60
C SER A 5 0.20 -15.35 16.13
N ARG A 6 0.11 -16.59 15.62
CA ARG A 6 -0.45 -16.88 14.29
C ARG A 6 -1.97 -16.74 14.24
N LEU A 7 -2.66 -17.17 15.30
CA LEU A 7 -4.12 -17.08 15.40
C LEU A 7 -4.59 -15.63 15.55
N SER A 8 -3.88 -14.80 16.32
CA SER A 8 -4.19 -13.37 16.46
C SER A 8 -3.98 -12.61 15.15
N ALA A 9 -2.86 -12.82 14.46
CA ALA A 9 -2.59 -12.22 13.14
C ALA A 9 -3.64 -12.63 12.09
N ASN A 10 -4.10 -13.89 12.12
CA ASN A 10 -5.17 -14.36 11.24
C ASN A 10 -6.56 -13.79 11.58
N LYS A 11 -6.77 -13.32 12.81
CA LYS A 11 -8.01 -12.64 13.20
C LYS A 11 -7.98 -11.19 12.71
N GLU A 12 -6.91 -10.46 13.01
CA GLU A 12 -6.73 -9.06 12.57
C GLU A 12 -6.82 -8.92 11.05
N LYS A 13 -6.19 -9.84 10.30
CA LYS A 13 -6.29 -9.86 8.85
C LYS A 13 -7.73 -10.09 8.37
N ARG A 14 -8.48 -10.99 9.00
CA ARG A 14 -9.90 -11.24 8.66
C ARG A 14 -10.78 -10.04 8.98
N ASP A 15 -10.53 -9.38 10.12
CA ASP A 15 -11.29 -8.21 10.53
C ASP A 15 -11.01 -7.03 9.57
N PHE A 16 -9.76 -6.85 9.13
CA PHE A 16 -9.42 -5.89 8.07
C PHE A 16 -10.12 -6.21 6.75
N LEU A 17 -10.04 -7.46 6.28
CA LEU A 17 -10.69 -7.89 5.04
C LEU A 17 -12.21 -7.65 5.08
N ARG A 18 -12.86 -7.84 6.24
CA ARG A 18 -14.28 -7.51 6.43
C ARG A 18 -14.57 -6.01 6.37
N ARG A 19 -13.67 -5.16 6.86
CA ARG A 19 -13.84 -3.70 6.82
C ARG A 19 -13.72 -3.15 5.41
N VAL A 20 -12.78 -3.69 4.63
CA VAL A 20 -12.60 -3.27 3.23
C VAL A 20 -13.53 -3.99 2.26
N ASP A 21 -14.37 -4.89 2.75
CA ASP A 21 -15.37 -5.59 1.94
C ASP A 21 -16.38 -4.59 1.39
N GLY A 22 -16.52 -4.55 0.06
CA GLY A 22 -17.35 -3.56 -0.64
C GLY A 22 -16.68 -2.20 -0.89
N MET A 23 -15.46 -1.95 -0.41
CA MET A 23 -14.70 -0.75 -0.77
C MET A 23 -14.09 -0.85 -2.17
N LYS A 24 -13.88 0.30 -2.83
CA LYS A 24 -13.18 0.35 -4.11
C LYS A 24 -11.69 0.07 -3.88
N MET A 25 -11.21 -1.06 -4.39
CA MET A 25 -9.79 -1.42 -4.37
C MET A 25 -9.07 -0.86 -5.61
N ARG A 26 -7.90 -0.27 -5.42
CA ARG A 26 -6.98 0.13 -6.49
C ARG A 26 -5.55 -0.26 -6.15
N GLU A 27 -4.78 -0.64 -7.15
CA GLU A 27 -3.35 -0.90 -7.00
C GLU A 27 -2.56 0.14 -7.76
N VAL A 28 -1.57 0.72 -7.10
CA VAL A 28 -0.67 1.72 -7.66
C VAL A 28 0.77 1.37 -7.30
N ASN A 29 1.71 1.69 -8.18
CA ASN A 29 3.11 1.31 -8.01
C ASN A 29 4.01 2.53 -7.95
N PHE A 30 4.96 2.53 -7.02
CA PHE A 30 5.94 3.58 -6.82
C PHE A 30 7.35 3.06 -7.12
N VAL A 31 8.24 3.98 -7.50
CA VAL A 31 9.65 3.66 -7.74
C VAL A 31 10.24 3.13 -6.44
N ALA A 32 10.99 2.01 -6.51
CA ALA A 32 11.67 1.46 -5.35
C ALA A 32 12.54 2.51 -4.66
N THR A 33 12.40 2.58 -3.34
CA THR A 33 13.26 3.32 -2.41
C THR A 33 13.69 2.35 -1.31
N GLU A 34 14.53 2.82 -0.39
CA GLU A 34 14.89 2.03 0.79
C GLU A 34 13.63 1.77 1.65
N TRP A 35 13.22 0.49 1.72
CA TRP A 35 11.95 0.08 2.30
C TRP A 35 11.81 0.45 3.77
N ASP A 36 12.79 0.08 4.61
CA ASP A 36 12.71 0.27 6.06
C ASP A 36 12.68 1.76 6.44
N SER A 37 13.50 2.56 5.76
CA SER A 37 13.54 4.02 5.92
C SER A 37 12.22 4.68 5.49
N PHE A 38 11.65 4.24 4.37
CA PHE A 38 10.34 4.73 3.91
C PHE A 38 9.23 4.41 4.90
N ILE A 39 9.12 3.15 5.35
CA ILE A 39 8.06 2.74 6.29
C ILE A 39 8.19 3.50 7.61
N ALA A 40 9.38 3.59 8.18
CA ALA A 40 9.60 4.34 9.42
C ALA A 40 9.22 5.83 9.27
N SER A 41 9.57 6.44 8.13
CA SER A 41 9.23 7.83 7.83
C SER A 41 7.73 8.01 7.62
N PHE A 42 7.06 7.07 6.94
CA PHE A 42 5.62 7.11 6.69
C PHE A 42 4.81 6.95 7.99
N GLU A 43 5.24 6.07 8.89
CA GLU A 43 4.60 5.90 10.21
C GLU A 43 4.66 7.16 11.05
N HIS A 44 5.73 7.97 10.90
CA HIS A 44 5.86 9.25 11.57
C HIS A 44 5.12 10.38 10.85
N ASN A 45 5.16 10.40 9.52
CA ASN A 45 4.54 11.41 8.68
C ASN A 45 4.01 10.80 7.36
N PRO A 46 2.69 10.57 7.25
CA PRO A 46 2.09 10.02 6.04
C PRO A 46 2.31 10.83 4.76
N GLU A 47 2.56 12.15 4.85
CA GLU A 47 2.85 13.01 3.69
C GLU A 47 4.11 12.58 2.93
N VAL A 48 5.01 11.81 3.54
CA VAL A 48 6.20 11.25 2.89
C VAL A 48 5.84 10.45 1.63
N ILE A 49 4.64 9.87 1.56
CA ILE A 49 4.16 9.17 0.35
C ILE A 49 4.16 10.07 -0.90
N MET A 50 3.99 11.38 -0.72
CA MET A 50 3.97 12.35 -1.84
C MET A 50 5.36 12.54 -2.45
N THR A 51 6.43 12.14 -1.76
CA THR A 51 7.80 12.17 -2.29
C THR A 51 8.07 11.01 -3.27
N LEU A 52 7.31 9.91 -3.17
CA LEU A 52 7.52 8.74 -4.01
C LEU A 52 7.12 9.01 -5.46
N SER A 53 7.97 8.65 -6.41
CA SER A 53 7.63 8.79 -7.84
C SER A 53 6.72 7.65 -8.30
N PRO A 54 5.64 7.94 -9.05
CA PRO A 54 4.79 6.89 -9.61
C PRO A 54 5.56 6.10 -10.67
N VAL A 55 5.36 4.78 -10.71
CA VAL A 55 5.83 3.91 -11.79
C VAL A 55 4.72 3.80 -12.82
N ASN A 56 5.05 4.13 -14.06
CA ASN A 56 4.17 3.81 -15.18
C ASN A 56 4.25 2.30 -15.44
N TYR A 57 3.12 1.61 -15.58
CA TYR A 57 3.06 0.14 -15.69
C TYR A 57 3.82 -0.43 -16.91
N TYR A 58 4.12 0.42 -17.90
CA TYR A 58 4.96 0.07 -19.05
C TYR A 58 6.46 0.11 -18.78
N ALA A 59 6.89 0.67 -17.64
CA ALA A 59 8.27 0.74 -17.20
C ALA A 59 8.48 -0.23 -16.03
N LEU A 60 8.29 -1.53 -16.27
CA LEU A 60 8.56 -2.60 -15.31
C LEU A 60 10.03 -2.51 -14.85
N LYS A 61 10.23 -1.96 -13.65
CA LYS A 61 11.51 -1.99 -12.95
C LYS A 61 11.59 -3.30 -12.19
N LYS A 62 12.81 -3.87 -12.13
CA LYS A 62 13.12 -5.08 -11.37
C LYS A 62 12.74 -4.99 -9.88
N GLU A 63 12.59 -3.78 -9.34
CA GLU A 63 12.17 -3.55 -7.96
C GLU A 63 11.23 -2.33 -7.90
N TYR A 64 10.14 -2.43 -7.13
CA TYR A 64 9.18 -1.35 -6.90
C TYR A 64 8.45 -1.50 -5.56
N ILE A 65 7.81 -0.42 -5.11
CA ILE A 65 6.88 -0.43 -3.97
C ILE A 65 5.46 -0.43 -4.53
N GLY A 66 4.75 -1.55 -4.40
CA GLY A 66 3.33 -1.62 -4.70
C GLY A 66 2.50 -1.12 -3.53
N ALA A 67 1.39 -0.45 -3.80
CA ALA A 67 0.42 -0.03 -2.80
C ALA A 67 -0.98 -0.48 -3.20
N THR A 68 -1.57 -1.35 -2.38
CA THR A 68 -3.00 -1.67 -2.48
C THR A 68 -3.77 -0.69 -1.63
N CYS A 69 -4.71 0.00 -2.26
CA CYS A 69 -5.49 1.09 -1.68
C CYS A 69 -6.97 0.70 -1.67
N TRP A 70 -7.65 0.97 -0.57
CA TRP A 70 -9.11 0.84 -0.46
C TRP A 70 -9.70 2.17 -0.06
N SER A 71 -10.83 2.52 -0.65
CA SER A 71 -11.58 3.72 -0.33
C SER A 71 -13.07 3.44 -0.46
N ASP A 72 -13.85 3.97 0.47
CA ASP A 72 -15.30 4.00 0.35
C ASP A 72 -15.74 4.99 -0.76
N GLY A 73 -17.03 5.00 -1.10
CA GLY A 73 -17.56 5.85 -2.16
C GLY A 73 -17.35 7.35 -1.92
N GLU A 74 -17.29 7.77 -0.67
CA GLU A 74 -17.18 9.17 -0.26
C GLU A 74 -15.75 9.58 0.13
N CYS A 75 -14.79 8.64 0.11
CA CYS A 75 -13.41 8.83 0.59
C CYS A 75 -13.34 9.20 2.09
N SER A 76 -14.38 8.88 2.87
CA SER A 76 -14.41 9.06 4.32
C SER A 76 -13.48 8.08 5.03
N GLU A 77 -13.32 6.86 4.49
CA GLU A 77 -12.43 5.83 5.01
C GLU A 77 -11.49 5.35 3.91
N ASN A 78 -10.18 5.52 4.13
CA ASN A 78 -9.16 5.13 3.17
C ASN A 78 -8.09 4.29 3.85
N TYR A 79 -7.75 3.16 3.24
CA TYR A 79 -6.72 2.25 3.71
C TYR A 79 -5.66 2.04 2.65
N ILE A 80 -4.42 1.84 3.11
CA ILE A 80 -3.29 1.52 2.24
C ILE A 80 -2.42 0.42 2.86
N VAL A 81 -1.98 -0.51 2.03
CA VAL A 81 -0.99 -1.53 2.36
C VAL A 81 0.12 -1.45 1.33
N PHE A 82 1.36 -1.29 1.78
CA PHE A 82 2.53 -1.30 0.91
C PHE A 82 3.12 -2.71 0.81
N ARG A 83 3.67 -3.02 -0.36
CA ARG A 83 4.43 -4.24 -0.63
C ARG A 83 5.72 -3.87 -1.33
N TYR A 84 6.84 -4.37 -0.84
CA TYR A 84 8.09 -4.31 -1.59
C TYR A 84 8.15 -5.50 -2.53
N VAL A 85 8.17 -5.23 -3.83
CA VAL A 85 8.18 -6.27 -4.86
C VAL A 85 9.53 -6.23 -5.57
N LYS A 86 10.14 -7.42 -5.69
CA LYS A 86 11.26 -7.66 -6.57
C LYS A 86 10.81 -8.59 -7.68
N ASP A 87 10.85 -8.09 -8.90
CA ASP A 87 10.64 -8.87 -10.10
C ASP A 87 11.95 -9.58 -10.46
N ASP A 88 11.94 -10.90 -10.30
CA ASP A 88 12.99 -11.78 -10.81
C ASP A 88 12.47 -12.50 -12.05
N ILE A 89 13.37 -12.99 -12.90
CA ILE A 89 13.16 -13.46 -14.29
C ILE A 89 11.97 -14.45 -14.49
N LYS A 90 11.39 -15.00 -13.42
CA LYS A 90 10.29 -15.97 -13.46
C LYS A 90 9.01 -15.56 -12.70
N SER A 91 9.04 -14.55 -11.82
CA SER A 91 7.89 -14.16 -11.01
C SER A 91 8.13 -12.90 -10.16
N GLU A 92 7.09 -12.10 -9.98
CA GLU A 92 7.03 -11.08 -8.93
C GLU A 92 7.10 -11.73 -7.54
N LYS A 93 8.10 -11.35 -6.75
CA LYS A 93 8.25 -11.80 -5.36
C LYS A 93 7.99 -10.64 -4.40
N ILE A 94 7.00 -10.82 -3.53
CA ILE A 94 6.78 -9.92 -2.39
C ILE A 94 7.87 -10.21 -1.36
N VAL A 95 8.73 -9.22 -1.12
CA VAL A 95 9.87 -9.31 -0.19
C VAL A 95 9.49 -8.77 1.19
N ALA A 96 8.61 -7.78 1.23
CA ALA A 96 8.08 -7.21 2.47
C ALA A 96 6.65 -6.71 2.25
N GLU A 97 5.86 -6.67 3.32
CA GLU A 97 4.50 -6.12 3.34
C GLU A 97 4.35 -5.29 4.61
N SER A 98 3.74 -4.11 4.51
CA SER A 98 3.44 -3.28 5.66
C SER A 98 2.15 -3.73 6.35
N LYS A 99 1.92 -3.29 7.59
CA LYS A 99 0.56 -3.31 8.15
C LYS A 99 -0.36 -2.37 7.35
N PRO A 100 -1.69 -2.53 7.44
CA PRO A 100 -2.62 -1.55 6.90
C PRO A 100 -2.51 -0.21 7.63
N TYR A 101 -2.48 0.87 6.88
CA TYR A 101 -2.52 2.24 7.39
C TYR A 101 -3.80 2.94 6.94
N THR A 102 -4.26 3.90 7.74
CA THR A 102 -5.32 4.82 7.37
C THR A 102 -4.73 6.08 6.74
N LEU A 103 -5.40 6.61 5.72
CA LEU A 103 -5.02 7.88 5.08
C LEU A 103 -6.18 8.87 5.15
N GLU A 104 -5.87 10.13 5.44
CA GLU A 104 -6.85 11.21 5.30
C GLU A 104 -7.23 11.40 3.83
N CYS A 105 -8.50 11.75 3.59
CA CYS A 105 -9.04 11.86 2.24
C CYS A 105 -8.27 12.85 1.35
N SER A 106 -7.84 13.99 1.92
CA SER A 106 -7.08 15.02 1.22
C SER A 106 -5.76 14.47 0.67
N LEU A 107 -5.02 13.75 1.50
CA LEU A 107 -3.77 13.10 1.14
C LEU A 107 -4.00 11.94 0.16
N PHE A 108 -5.04 11.12 0.39
CA PHE A 108 -5.39 10.01 -0.50
C PHE A 108 -5.71 10.49 -1.93
N LYS A 109 -6.54 11.53 -2.07
CA LYS A 109 -6.85 12.15 -3.37
C LYS A 109 -5.62 12.75 -4.04
N ARG A 110 -4.76 13.44 -3.28
CA ARG A 110 -3.49 14.00 -3.80
C ARG A 110 -2.52 12.91 -4.26
N MET A 111 -2.44 11.79 -3.55
CA MET A 111 -1.63 10.66 -3.95
C MET A 111 -2.18 10.03 -5.25
N MET A 112 -3.49 9.78 -5.31
CA MET A 112 -4.13 9.16 -6.48
C MET A 112 -4.03 10.00 -7.75
N SER A 113 -4.05 11.33 -7.62
CA SER A 113 -3.87 12.22 -8.76
C SER A 113 -2.49 12.13 -9.42
N LYS A 114 -1.44 11.70 -8.68
CA LYS A 114 -0.11 11.40 -9.26
C LYS A 114 -0.16 10.28 -10.30
N PHE A 115 -1.17 9.42 -10.23
CA PHE A 115 -1.42 8.33 -11.15
C PHE A 115 -2.47 8.68 -12.21
N GLY A 116 -2.93 9.94 -12.25
CA GLY A 116 -4.03 10.37 -13.13
C GLY A 116 -5.40 9.82 -12.70
N ILE A 117 -5.51 9.30 -11.47
CA ILE A 117 -6.77 8.77 -10.94
C ILE A 117 -7.50 9.91 -10.23
N MET A 118 -8.69 10.25 -10.74
CA MET A 118 -9.61 11.18 -10.09
C MET A 118 -10.65 10.38 -9.29
N LEU A 119 -10.87 10.79 -8.04
CA LEU A 119 -11.78 10.17 -7.07
C LEU A 119 -12.84 11.16 -6.61
#